data_AF-A0A7C3QBJ4-F1
#
_entry.id   AF-A0A7C3QBJ4-F1
#
_cell.length_a   1.000
_cell.length_b   1.000
_cell.length_c   1.000
_cell.angle_alpha   90.00
_cell.angle_beta   90.00
_cell.angle_gamma   90.00
#
_symmetry.space_group_name_H-M   'P 1'
#
loop_
_entity.id
_entity.type
_entity.pdbx_description
1 polymer ?
#
loop_
_entity_poly.entity_id
_entity_poly.type
_entity_poly.pdbx_seq_one_letter_code
_entity_poly.pdbx_strand_id
1 'polypeptide(L)'
;MGWKSELDPVIKDYLNNLLKEVSKYKEAYSKANDIGRAQIWVALAILYRKITALEAAINEIKEKLFNEVEKEKLEKTLKKY
;
A
#
# COMPACT_ATOMS: atom_id res chain seq x y z
N MET A 1 10.54 10.33 -28.27
CA MET A 1 9.42 10.26 -27.30
C MET A 1 9.21 8.80 -26.97
N GLY A 2 9.08 8.44 -25.69
CA GLY A 2 8.83 7.06 -25.26
C GLY A 2 7.44 6.98 -24.64
N TRP A 3 6.77 5.83 -24.73
CA TRP A 3 5.38 5.60 -24.30
C TRP A 3 4.96 6.23 -22.95
N LYS A 4 5.91 6.45 -22.02
CA LYS A 4 5.69 7.17 -20.75
C LYS A 4 5.28 8.64 -20.91
N SER A 5 5.48 9.26 -22.09
CA SER A 5 4.98 10.61 -22.39
C SER A 5 3.48 10.63 -22.65
N GLU A 6 2.91 9.49 -23.04
CA GLU A 6 1.48 9.35 -23.32
C GLU A 6 0.66 9.04 -22.06
N LEU A 7 1.33 8.80 -20.93
CA LEU A 7 0.66 8.60 -19.65
C LEU A 7 0.19 9.93 -19.07
N ASP A 8 -0.99 9.88 -18.45
CA ASP A 8 -1.46 10.94 -17.56
C ASP A 8 -0.35 11.31 -16.54
N PRO A 9 -0.11 12.61 -16.27
CA PRO A 9 0.97 13.06 -15.38
C PRO A 9 0.94 12.42 -13.99
N VAL A 10 -0.25 12.21 -13.42
CA VAL A 10 -0.41 11.60 -12.09
C VAL A 10 0.01 10.13 -12.13
N ILE A 11 -0.45 9.38 -13.13
CA ILE A 11 -0.06 7.97 -13.32
C ILE A 11 1.44 7.85 -13.58
N LYS A 12 2.01 8.78 -14.35
CA LYS A 12 3.44 8.83 -14.62
C LYS A 12 4.27 9.02 -13.35
N ASP A 13 3.82 9.86 -12.43
CA ASP A 13 4.49 10.06 -11.15
C ASP A 13 4.44 8.81 -10.27
N TYR A 14 3.28 8.14 -10.18
CA TYR A 14 3.17 6.86 -9.48
C TYR A 14 4.09 5.79 -10.10
N LEU A 15 4.13 5.68 -11.42
CA LEU A 15 5.01 4.76 -12.13
C LEU A 15 6.48 5.07 -11.81
N ASN A 16 6.90 6.34 -11.87
CA ASN A 16 8.27 6.73 -11.59
C ASN A 16 8.67 6.44 -10.14
N ASN A 17 7.75 6.65 -9.19
CA ASN A 17 7.97 6.31 -7.79
C ASN A 17 8.10 4.80 -7.59
N LEU A 18 7.24 4.00 -8.22
CA LEU A 18 7.36 2.54 -8.19
C LEU A 18 8.68 2.06 -8.79
N LEU A 19 9.11 2.61 -9.93
CA LEU A 19 10.39 2.27 -10.56
C LEU A 19 11.59 2.63 -9.66
N LYS A 20 11.53 3.76 -8.95
CA LYS A 20 12.55 4.15 -7.95
C LYS A 20 12.58 3.21 -6.75
N GLU A 21 11.45 2.68 -6.31
CA GLU A 21 11.43 1.68 -5.23
C GLU A 21 11.97 0.33 -5.70
N VAL A 22 11.56 -0.11 -6.90
CA VAL A 22 12.00 -1.37 -7.50
C VAL A 22 13.52 -1.35 -7.74
N SER A 23 14.10 -0.23 -8.16
CA SER A 23 15.54 -0.13 -8.43
C SER A 23 16.42 -0.39 -7.21
N LYS A 24 15.90 -0.24 -5.99
CA LYS A 24 16.60 -0.62 -4.73
C LYS A 24 16.91 -2.11 -4.67
N TYR A 25 16.18 -2.94 -5.41
CA TYR A 25 16.35 -4.38 -5.48
C TYR A 25 17.05 -4.84 -6.77
N LYS A 26 17.71 -3.92 -7.49
CA LYS A 26 18.40 -4.22 -8.75
C LYS A 26 19.39 -5.37 -8.65
N GLU A 27 20.13 -5.44 -7.56
CA GLU A 27 21.08 -6.54 -7.35
C GLU A 27 20.38 -7.92 -7.30
N ALA A 28 19.15 -7.98 -6.78
CA ALA A 28 18.40 -9.22 -6.71
C ALA A 28 17.82 -9.62 -8.07
N TYR A 29 17.07 -8.73 -8.72
CA TYR A 29 16.39 -9.08 -9.97
C TYR A 29 17.33 -9.18 -11.17
N SER A 30 18.52 -8.55 -11.12
CA SER A 30 19.53 -8.66 -12.20
C SER A 30 20.19 -10.04 -12.29
N LYS A 31 20.08 -10.87 -11.23
CA LYS A 31 20.57 -12.25 -11.19
C LYS A 31 19.59 -13.26 -11.81
N ALA A 32 18.39 -12.81 -12.21
CA ALA A 32 17.36 -13.68 -12.79
C ALA A 32 17.59 -13.92 -14.29
N ASN A 33 17.17 -15.10 -14.77
CA ASN A 33 17.20 -15.44 -16.20
C ASN A 33 16.38 -14.47 -17.06
N ASP A 34 15.25 -13.99 -16.53
CA ASP A 34 14.41 -12.95 -17.15
C ASP A 34 14.33 -11.76 -16.19
N ILE A 35 15.22 -10.78 -16.43
CA ILE A 35 15.34 -9.55 -15.63
C ILE A 35 14.03 -8.76 -15.64
N GLY A 36 13.36 -8.67 -16.78
CA GLY A 36 12.12 -7.89 -16.94
C GLY A 36 10.99 -8.49 -16.10
N ARG A 37 10.81 -9.81 -16.19
CA ARG A 37 9.83 -10.54 -15.39
C ARG A 37 10.15 -10.47 -13.90
N ALA A 38 11.42 -10.64 -13.51
CA ALA A 38 11.83 -10.53 -12.11
C ALA A 38 11.57 -9.12 -11.55
N GLN A 39 11.85 -8.07 -12.34
CA GLN A 39 11.56 -6.69 -11.97
C GLN A 39 10.06 -6.46 -11.75
N ILE A 40 9.19 -7.05 -12.58
CA ILE A 40 7.73 -7.00 -12.41
C ILE A 40 7.31 -7.69 -11.10
N TRP A 41 7.87 -8.87 -10.80
CA TRP A 41 7.58 -9.56 -9.54
C TRP A 41 7.98 -8.74 -8.31
N VAL A 42 9.13 -8.07 -8.35
CA VAL A 42 9.55 -7.13 -7.29
C VAL A 42 8.53 -6.00 -7.14
N ALA A 43 8.06 -5.42 -8.26
CA ALA A 43 7.05 -4.38 -8.23
C ALA A 43 5.74 -4.86 -7.60
N LEU A 44 5.27 -6.05 -7.98
CA LEU A 44 4.07 -6.67 -7.41
C LEU A 44 4.21 -6.94 -5.91
N ALA A 45 5.36 -7.44 -5.46
CA ALA A 45 5.62 -7.67 -4.04
C ALA A 45 5.60 -6.35 -3.23
N ILE A 46 6.18 -5.27 -3.78
CA ILE A 46 6.13 -3.95 -3.16
C ILE A 46 4.69 -3.45 -3.04
N LEU A 47 3.89 -3.56 -4.10
CA LEU A 47 2.49 -3.14 -4.10
C LEU A 47 1.66 -3.96 -3.10
N TYR A 48 1.83 -5.29 -3.09
CA TYR A 48 1.16 -6.18 -2.15
C TYR A 48 1.46 -5.81 -0.68
N ARG A 49 2.73 -5.51 -0.36
CA ARG A 49 3.11 -5.03 0.98
C ARG A 49 2.43 -3.71 1.35
N LYS A 50 2.26 -2.79 0.40
CA LYS A 50 1.56 -1.52 0.66
C LYS A 50 0.06 -1.72 0.89
N ILE A 51 -0.58 -2.60 0.12
CA ILE A 51 -2.00 -2.95 0.27
C ILE A 51 -2.24 -3.58 1.64
N THR A 52 -1.45 -4.59 2.01
CA THR A 52 -1.58 -5.27 3.32
C THR A 52 -1.36 -4.32 4.50
N ALA A 53 -0.41 -3.38 4.39
CA ALA A 53 -0.21 -2.35 5.41
C ALA A 53 -1.42 -1.40 5.54
N LEU A 54 -2.05 -1.02 4.41
CA LEU A 54 -3.26 -0.21 4.40
C LEU A 54 -4.45 -0.97 4.99
N GLU A 55 -4.62 -2.24 4.65
CA GLU A 55 -5.67 -3.10 5.21
C GLU A 55 -5.54 -3.22 6.74
N ALA A 56 -4.32 -3.42 7.24
CA ALA A 56 -4.04 -3.45 8.67
C ALA A 56 -4.40 -2.13 9.36
N ALA A 57 -3.98 -0.99 8.79
CA ALA A 57 -4.31 0.33 9.33
C ALA A 57 -5.82 0.61 9.33
N ILE A 58 -6.53 0.20 8.27
CA ILE A 58 -7.99 0.32 8.19
C ILE A 58 -8.66 -0.53 9.29
N ASN A 59 -8.19 -1.75 9.52
CA ASN A 59 -8.73 -2.60 10.57
C ASN A 59 -8.49 -2.02 11.97
N GLU A 60 -7.30 -1.48 12.24
CA GLU A 60 -7.00 -0.80 13.50
C GLU A 60 -7.92 0.41 13.74
N ILE A 61 -8.18 1.21 12.71
CA ILE A 61 -9.11 2.35 12.80
C ILE A 61 -10.54 1.86 13.09
N LYS A 62 -10.98 0.79 12.42
CA LYS A 62 -12.31 0.19 12.64
C LYS A 62 -12.47 -0.31 14.07
N GLU A 63 -11.46 -0.99 14.62
CA GLU A 63 -11.47 -1.48 16.00
C GLU A 63 -11.54 -0.32 17.01
N LYS A 64 -10.75 0.74 16.81
CA LYS A 64 -10.80 1.94 17.66
C LYS A 64 -12.17 2.61 17.63
N LEU A 65 -12.74 2.82 16.44
CA LEU A 65 -14.08 3.40 16.29
C LEU A 65 -15.16 2.54 16.96
N PHE A 66 -15.07 1.21 16.83
CA PHE A 66 -16.01 0.29 17.45
C PHE A 66 -15.93 0.38 18.99
N ASN A 67 -14.72 0.37 19.55
CA ASN A 67 -14.50 0.48 20.99
C ASN A 67 -14.97 1.82 21.57
N GLU A 68 -14.78 2.93 20.83
CA GLU A 68 -15.30 4.24 21.23
C GLU A 68 -16.84 4.26 21.28
N VAL A 69 -17.50 3.67 20.28
CA VAL A 69 -18.97 3.57 20.25
C VAL A 69 -19.51 2.72 21.40
N GLU A 70 -18.84 1.60 21.74
CA GLU A 70 -19.23 0.79 22.90
C GLU A 70 -19.04 1.53 24.22
N LYS A 71 -17.93 2.27 24.36
CA LYS A 71 -17.67 3.11 25.53
C LYS A 71 -18.76 4.17 25.71
N GLU A 72 -19.16 4.87 24.65
CA GLU A 72 -20.24 5.85 24.71
C GLU A 72 -21.59 5.23 25.12
N LYS A 73 -21.89 4.02 24.65
CA LYS A 73 -23.11 3.29 25.05
C LYS A 73 -23.08 2.93 26.53
N LEU A 74 -21.93 2.48 27.04
CA LEU A 74 -21.75 2.17 28.46
C LEU A 74 -21.92 3.42 29.34
N GLU A 75 -21.29 4.53 28.98
CA GLU A 75 -21.41 5.80 29.71
C GLU A 75 -22.85 6.33 29.72
N LYS A 76 -23.58 6.22 28.59
CA LYS A 76 -25.01 6.58 28.52
C LYS A 76 -25.88 5.69 29.42
N THR A 77 -25.51 4.42 29.57
CA THR A 77 -26.25 3.47 30.41
C THR A 77 -25.96 3.73 31.89
N LEU A 78 -24.71 4.00 32.25
CA LEU A 78 -24.29 4.34 33.60
C LEU A 78 -24.90 5.66 34.09
N LYS A 79 -25.05 6.67 33.22
CA LYS A 79 -25.72 7.95 33.56
C LYS A 79 -27.24 7.85 33.77
N LYS A 80 -27.86 6.73 33.39
CA LYS A 80 -29.31 6.50 33.55
C LYS A 80 -29.67 5.85 34.89
N TYR A 81 -28.68 5.30 35.61
CA TYR A 81 -28.80 4.80 36.97
C TYR A 81 -28.34 5.85 37.98
#